data_AF-A0A9D6IDY6-F1
#
_entry.id   AF-A0A9D6IDY6-F1
#
_cell.length_a   1.000
_cell.length_b   1.000
_cell.length_c   1.000
_cell.angle_alpha   90.00
_cell.angle_beta   90.00
_cell.angle_gamma   90.00
#
_symmetry.space_group_name_H-M   'P 1'
#
loop_
_entity.id
_entity.type
_entity.pdbx_description
1 polymer ?
#
loop_
_entity_poly.entity_id
_entity_poly.type
_entity_poly.pdbx_seq_one_letter_code
_entity_poly.pdbx_strand_id
1 'polypeptide(L)'
;MNHFPVQELVPVLQIAIIPVILISGAALFLLTLTNRFGRVTDRVRLLAAESRQHAPADASRLRPQIDTLFRRAQILRVAVTLASISVLLDVALMVALFLAALWRFELAVLVSWIFMASILALAASTATFLIEMHTSLKALAIEINS
;
A
#
# COMPACT_ATOMS: atom_id res chain seq x y z
N MET A 1 -43.82 -9.72 6.61
CA MET A 1 -42.67 -8.92 6.17
C MET A 1 -41.99 -8.40 7.41
N ASN A 2 -40.86 -8.99 7.81
CA ASN A 2 -40.10 -8.50 8.96
C ASN A 2 -39.46 -7.17 8.53
N HIS A 3 -40.07 -6.07 8.96
CA HIS A 3 -39.44 -4.75 8.84
C HIS A 3 -38.22 -4.78 9.74
N PHE A 4 -37.01 -4.91 9.18
CA PHE A 4 -35.77 -4.68 9.92
C PHE A 4 -35.80 -3.24 10.41
N PRO A 5 -36.04 -2.99 11.70
CA PRO A 5 -36.13 -1.64 12.20
C PRO A 5 -34.72 -1.03 12.12
N VAL A 6 -34.62 0.22 11.65
CA VAL A 6 -33.34 0.95 11.53
C VAL A 6 -32.54 0.91 12.84
N GLN A 7 -33.23 0.79 13.98
CA GLN A 7 -32.67 0.60 15.31
C GLN A 7 -31.70 -0.60 15.44
N GLU A 8 -31.90 -1.70 14.70
CA GLU A 8 -30.99 -2.87 14.74
C GLU A 8 -29.69 -2.64 13.96
N LEU A 9 -29.67 -1.67 13.04
CA LEU A 9 -28.46 -1.32 12.28
C LEU A 9 -27.54 -0.35 13.05
N VAL A 10 -28.07 0.39 14.03
CA VAL A 10 -27.30 1.40 14.77
C VAL A 10 -26.06 0.80 15.46
N PRO A 11 -26.15 -0.32 16.22
CA PRO A 11 -24.98 -0.92 16.87
C PRO A 11 -23.93 -1.42 15.86
N VAL A 12 -24.38 -1.94 14.72
CA VAL A 12 -23.52 -2.45 13.65
C VAL A 12 -22.74 -1.30 13.04
N LEU A 13 -23.42 -0.20 12.71
CA LEU A 13 -22.81 1.03 12.20
C LEU A 13 -21.81 1.61 13.19
N GLN A 14 -22.05 1.53 14.50
CA GLN A 14 -21.12 1.99 15.53
C GLN A 14 -19.84 1.14 15.59
N ILE A 15 -19.97 -0.19 15.56
CA ILE A 15 -18.81 -1.12 15.55
C ILE A 15 -18.00 -0.97 14.26
N ALA A 16 -18.69 -0.67 13.16
CA ALA A 16 -18.13 -0.44 11.84
C ALA A 16 -17.27 0.85 11.75
N ILE A 17 -17.38 1.81 12.68
CA ILE A 17 -16.62 3.07 12.61
C ILE A 17 -15.11 2.85 12.56
N ILE A 18 -14.60 1.92 13.38
CA ILE A 18 -13.14 1.68 13.50
C ILE A 18 -12.54 1.20 12.16
N PRO A 19 -13.07 0.16 11.50
CA PRO A 19 -12.59 -0.23 10.18
C PRO A 19 -12.69 0.87 9.11
N VAL A 20 -13.75 1.70 9.10
CA VAL A 20 -13.85 2.81 8.11
C VAL A 20 -12.72 3.83 8.28
N ILE A 21 -12.39 4.16 9.52
CA ILE A 21 -11.28 5.07 9.83
C ILE A 21 -9.95 4.46 9.35
N LEU A 22 -9.76 3.16 9.59
CA LEU A 22 -8.57 2.44 9.13
C LEU A 22 -8.45 2.45 7.60
N ILE A 23 -9.54 2.17 6.87
CA ILE A 23 -9.59 2.24 5.39
C ILE A 23 -9.17 3.62 4.91
N SER A 24 -9.67 4.67 5.56
CA SER A 24 -9.36 6.05 5.19
C SER A 24 -7.88 6.38 5.37
N GLY A 25 -7.29 5.96 6.50
CA GLY A 25 -5.84 6.08 6.73
C GLY A 25 -5.01 5.27 5.74
N ALA A 26 -5.41 4.02 5.47
CA ALA A 26 -4.75 3.13 4.53
C ALA A 26 -4.86 3.64 3.08
N ALA A 27 -5.98 4.26 2.68
CA ALA A 27 -6.16 4.87 1.36
C ALA A 27 -5.23 6.07 1.15
N LEU A 28 -5.08 6.95 2.15
CA LEU A 28 -4.12 8.06 2.11
C LEU A 28 -2.67 7.56 2.04
N PHE A 29 -2.36 6.50 2.79
CA PHE A 29 -1.06 5.87 2.73
C PHE A 29 -0.78 5.25 1.35
N LEU A 30 -1.75 4.54 0.78
CA LEU A 30 -1.70 3.96 -0.57
C LEU A 30 -1.52 5.03 -1.64
N LEU A 31 -2.22 6.17 -1.54
CA LEU A 31 -2.03 7.31 -2.43
C LEU A 31 -0.58 7.83 -2.37
N THR A 32 -0.03 7.95 -1.16
CA THR A 32 1.36 8.38 -0.96
C THR A 32 2.36 7.41 -1.59
N LEU A 33 2.17 6.10 -1.39
CA LEU A 33 3.01 5.06 -1.97
C LEU A 33 2.92 5.05 -3.50
N THR A 34 1.71 5.15 -4.05
CA THR A 34 1.45 5.15 -5.50
C THR A 34 2.08 6.37 -6.16
N ASN A 35 1.95 7.55 -5.56
CA ASN A 35 2.60 8.78 -6.05
C ASN A 35 4.12 8.66 -6.04
N ARG A 36 4.70 8.07 -5.00
CA ARG A 36 6.15 7.84 -4.94
C ARG A 36 6.61 6.82 -5.97
N PHE A 37 5.89 5.70 -6.11
CA PHE A 37 6.17 4.67 -7.11
C PHE A 37 6.11 5.21 -8.54
N GLY A 38 5.10 6.02 -8.86
CA GLY A 38 4.97 6.70 -10.15
C GLY A 38 6.17 7.58 -10.44
N ARG A 39 6.53 8.49 -9.51
CA ARG A 39 7.70 9.38 -9.67
C ARG A 39 9.01 8.62 -9.90
N VAL A 40 9.25 7.53 -9.17
CA VAL A 40 10.47 6.71 -9.36
C VAL A 40 10.44 6.00 -10.73
N THR A 41 9.29 5.45 -11.14
CA THR A 41 9.12 4.77 -12.42
C THR A 41 9.31 5.73 -13.61
N ASP A 42 8.75 6.93 -13.52
CA ASP A 42 8.90 7.95 -14.55
C ASP A 42 10.36 8.42 -14.66
N ARG A 43 11.07 8.57 -13.53
CA ARG A 43 12.51 8.88 -13.54
C ARG A 43 13.35 7.76 -14.17
N VAL A 44 13.03 6.49 -13.91
CA VAL A 44 13.67 5.34 -14.58
C VAL A 44 13.44 5.40 -16.09
N ARG A 45 12.20 5.70 -16.53
CA ARG A 45 11.85 5.78 -17.95
C ARG A 45 12.62 6.89 -18.67
N LEU A 46 12.73 8.06 -18.04
CA LEU A 46 13.48 9.21 -18.57
C LEU A 46 14.98 8.87 -18.73
N LEU A 47 15.63 8.37 -17.68
CA LEU A 47 17.05 7.99 -17.73
C LEU A 47 17.32 6.86 -18.74
N ALA A 48 16.40 5.89 -18.84
CA ALA A 48 16.50 4.83 -19.83
C ALA A 48 16.33 5.35 -21.26
N ALA A 49 15.54 6.41 -21.48
CA ALA A 49 15.43 7.08 -22.77
C ALA A 49 16.69 7.88 -23.12
N GLU A 50 17.23 8.64 -22.16
CA GLU A 50 18.49 9.39 -22.32
C GLU A 50 19.67 8.45 -22.63
N SER A 51 19.78 7.33 -21.93
CA SER A 51 20.81 6.32 -22.18
C SER A 51 20.74 5.71 -23.58
N ARG A 52 19.58 5.73 -24.25
CA ARG A 52 19.44 5.27 -25.65
C ARG A 52 19.81 6.33 -26.68
N GLN A 53 19.81 7.61 -26.30
CA GLN A 53 20.07 8.74 -27.20
C GLN A 53 21.55 9.17 -27.22
N HIS A 54 22.33 8.83 -26.19
CA HIS A 54 23.74 9.25 -26.06
C HIS A 54 24.73 8.18 -26.56
N ALA A 55 25.98 8.60 -26.82
CA ALA A 55 27.06 7.73 -27.24
C ALA A 55 27.34 6.60 -26.21
N PRO A 56 27.90 5.45 -26.61
CA PRO A 56 28.10 4.29 -25.73
C PRO A 56 28.87 4.57 -24.44
N ALA A 57 29.78 5.56 -24.48
CA ALA A 57 30.56 6.00 -23.33
C ALA A 57 29.70 6.64 -22.24
N ASP A 58 28.70 7.45 -22.59
CA ASP A 58 27.80 8.10 -21.63
C ASP A 58 26.69 7.15 -21.15
N ALA A 59 26.23 6.25 -22.02
CA ALA A 59 25.30 5.19 -21.65
C ALA A 59 25.85 4.26 -20.55
N SER A 60 27.17 4.05 -20.51
CA SER A 60 27.83 3.24 -19.48
C SER A 60 27.76 3.87 -18.08
N ARG A 61 27.71 5.20 -17.99
CA ARG A 61 27.60 5.95 -16.72
C ARG A 61 26.17 5.99 -16.17
N LEU A 62 25.16 5.93 -17.06
CA LEU A 62 23.74 5.99 -16.68
C LEU A 62 23.18 4.64 -16.22
N ARG A 63 23.76 3.51 -16.67
CA ARG A 63 23.30 2.14 -16.31
C ARG A 63 23.24 1.89 -14.79
N PRO A 64 24.27 2.18 -13.98
CA PRO A 64 24.23 1.93 -12.53
C PRO A 64 23.14 2.73 -11.81
N GLN A 65 22.86 3.96 -12.28
CA GLN A 65 21.79 4.80 -11.72
C GLN A 65 20.41 4.22 -12.06
N ILE A 66 20.21 3.77 -13.29
CA ILE A 66 18.97 3.12 -13.74
C ILE A 66 18.70 1.85 -12.93
N ASP A 67 19.70 0.99 -12.73
CA ASP A 67 19.56 -0.25 -11.97
C ASP A 67 19.19 0.02 -10.50
N THR A 68 19.82 1.03 -9.89
CA THR A 68 19.52 1.45 -8.52
C THR A 68 18.07 1.94 -8.39
N LEU A 69 17.61 2.79 -9.30
CA LEU A 69 16.25 3.30 -9.30
C LEU A 69 15.22 2.20 -9.61
N PHE A 70 15.55 1.26 -10.50
CA PHE A 70 14.69 0.12 -10.79
C PHE A 70 14.52 -0.78 -9.58
N ARG A 71 15.60 -1.09 -8.84
CA ARG A 71 15.52 -1.85 -7.58
C ARG A 71 14.63 -1.16 -6.55
N ARG A 72 14.71 0.17 -6.45
CA ARG A 72 13.83 0.96 -5.57
C ARG A 72 12.37 0.89 -6.00
N ALA A 73 12.09 0.96 -7.31
CA ALA A 73 10.75 0.79 -7.84
C ALA A 73 10.16 -0.59 -7.48
N GLN A 74 10.97 -1.66 -7.51
CA GLN A 74 10.53 -3.00 -7.09
C GLN A 74 10.12 -3.04 -5.61
N ILE A 75 10.91 -2.43 -4.71
CA ILE A 75 10.59 -2.38 -3.27
C ILE A 75 9.30 -1.56 -3.04
N LEU A 76 9.16 -0.42 -3.72
CA LEU A 76 7.93 0.39 -3.65
C LEU A 76 6.71 -0.37 -4.18
N ARG A 77 6.86 -1.15 -5.24
CA ARG A 77 5.77 -1.99 -5.75
C ARG A 77 5.28 -2.96 -4.69
N VAL A 78 6.19 -3.63 -3.98
CA VAL A 78 5.83 -4.54 -2.87
C VAL A 78 5.07 -3.79 -1.77
N ALA A 79 5.53 -2.61 -1.37
CA ALA A 79 4.82 -1.78 -0.38
C ALA A 79 3.40 -1.41 -0.85
N VAL A 80 3.24 -0.96 -2.10
CA VAL A 80 1.93 -0.64 -2.70
C VAL A 80 1.03 -1.88 -2.69
N THR A 81 1.53 -3.04 -3.12
CA THR A 81 0.76 -4.29 -3.14
C THR A 81 0.29 -4.70 -1.75
N LEU A 82 1.16 -4.64 -0.74
CA LEU A 82 0.80 -4.97 0.65
C LEU A 82 -0.24 -3.99 1.22
N ALA A 83 -0.13 -2.69 0.93
CA ALA A 83 -1.12 -1.69 1.34
C ALA A 83 -2.47 -1.95 0.66
N SER A 84 -2.47 -2.24 -0.65
CA SER A 84 -3.70 -2.60 -1.38
C SER A 84 -4.36 -3.86 -0.81
N ILE A 85 -3.59 -4.88 -0.44
CA ILE A 85 -4.11 -6.10 0.19
C ILE A 85 -4.78 -5.76 1.54
N SER A 86 -4.17 -4.93 2.37
CA SER A 86 -4.79 -4.48 3.63
C SER A 86 -6.13 -3.78 3.37
N VAL A 87 -6.17 -2.82 2.44
CA VAL A 87 -7.43 -2.11 2.10
C VAL A 87 -8.50 -3.09 1.61
N LEU A 88 -8.14 -4.08 0.78
CA LEU A 88 -9.08 -5.11 0.33
C LEU A 88 -9.61 -5.96 1.50
N LEU A 89 -8.74 -6.32 2.45
CA LEU A 89 -9.14 -7.06 3.65
C LEU A 89 -10.06 -6.24 4.55
N ASP A 90 -9.84 -4.93 4.70
CA ASP A 90 -10.73 -4.05 5.46
C ASP A 90 -12.10 -3.88 4.80
N VAL A 91 -12.15 -3.81 3.46
CA VAL A 91 -13.42 -3.82 2.72
C VAL A 91 -14.15 -5.15 2.90
N ALA A 92 -13.43 -6.28 2.85
CA ALA A 92 -14.01 -7.60 3.11
C ALA A 92 -14.52 -7.73 4.56
N LEU A 93 -13.77 -7.20 5.53
CA LEU A 93 -14.16 -7.12 6.94
C LEU A 93 -15.47 -6.35 7.10
N MET A 94 -15.60 -5.22 6.39
CA MET A 94 -16.81 -4.42 6.39
C MET A 94 -18.03 -5.18 5.91
N VAL A 95 -17.88 -5.85 4.78
CA VAL A 95 -18.93 -6.71 4.22
C VAL A 95 -19.28 -7.81 5.23
N ALA A 96 -18.29 -8.46 5.84
CA ALA A 96 -18.51 -9.52 6.83
C ALA A 96 -19.28 -9.04 8.08
N LEU A 97 -18.98 -7.84 8.60
CA LEU A 97 -19.68 -7.25 9.75
C LEU A 97 -21.16 -6.99 9.43
N PHE A 98 -21.46 -6.48 8.23
CA PHE A 98 -22.84 -6.29 7.78
C PHE A 98 -23.59 -7.62 7.57
N LEU A 99 -22.94 -8.64 7.00
CA LEU A 99 -23.55 -9.97 6.87
C LEU A 99 -23.81 -10.62 8.23
N ALA A 100 -22.88 -10.50 9.17
CA ALA A 100 -23.03 -11.01 10.53
C ALA A 100 -24.26 -10.41 11.22
N ALA A 101 -24.49 -9.09 11.03
CA ALA A 101 -25.65 -8.41 11.54
C ALA A 101 -26.97 -8.89 10.92
N LEU A 102 -27.00 -9.08 9.59
CA LEU A 102 -28.24 -9.42 8.88
C LEU A 102 -28.67 -10.87 9.10
N TRP A 103 -27.71 -11.80 9.16
CA TRP A 103 -27.98 -13.24 9.28
C TRP A 103 -27.80 -13.82 10.70
N ARG A 104 -27.39 -13.02 11.70
CA ARG A 104 -27.10 -13.45 13.08
C ARG A 104 -26.10 -14.61 13.17
N PHE A 105 -25.19 -14.72 12.20
CA PHE A 105 -24.12 -15.72 12.24
C PHE A 105 -23.03 -15.32 13.25
N GLU A 106 -22.48 -16.30 13.97
CA GLU A 106 -21.28 -16.13 14.78
C GLU A 106 -20.03 -16.09 13.89
N LEU A 107 -19.88 -15.00 13.13
CA LEU A 107 -18.71 -14.75 12.27
C LEU A 107 -17.52 -14.14 13.04
N ALA A 108 -17.59 -14.10 14.38
CA ALA A 108 -16.60 -13.43 15.22
C ALA A 108 -15.17 -13.90 14.92
N VAL A 109 -14.95 -15.22 14.82
CA VAL A 109 -13.62 -15.80 14.52
C VAL A 109 -13.12 -15.37 13.14
N LEU A 110 -13.98 -15.40 12.12
CA LEU A 110 -13.61 -14.99 10.75
C LEU A 110 -13.26 -13.50 10.69
N VAL A 111 -14.10 -12.66 11.28
CA VAL A 111 -13.92 -11.20 11.38
C VAL A 111 -12.59 -10.89 12.07
N SER A 112 -12.26 -11.58 13.18
CA SER A 112 -10.98 -11.41 13.87
C SER A 112 -9.78 -11.77 13.00
N TRP A 113 -9.84 -12.88 12.26
CA TRP A 113 -8.75 -13.29 11.36
C TRP A 113 -8.54 -12.33 10.20
N ILE A 114 -9.61 -11.87 9.56
CA ILE A 114 -9.54 -10.89 8.46
C ILE A 114 -8.93 -9.57 8.97
N PHE A 115 -9.40 -9.09 10.12
CA PHE A 115 -8.88 -7.84 10.71
C PHE A 115 -7.40 -7.96 11.07
N MET A 116 -6.99 -9.07 11.70
CA MET A 116 -5.59 -9.33 12.02
C MET A 116 -4.72 -9.37 10.75
N ALA A 117 -5.18 -10.07 9.71
CA ALA A 117 -4.47 -10.15 8.44
C ALA A 117 -4.33 -8.77 7.77
N SER A 118 -5.36 -7.93 7.85
CA SER A 118 -5.31 -6.56 7.32
C SER A 118 -4.24 -5.73 8.01
N ILE A 119 -4.26 -5.69 9.35
CA ILE A 119 -3.29 -4.92 10.13
C ILE A 119 -1.86 -5.40 9.89
N LEU A 120 -1.65 -6.72 9.80
CA LEU A 120 -0.33 -7.29 9.50
C LEU A 120 0.15 -6.91 8.09
N ALA A 121 -0.74 -6.94 7.09
CA ALA A 121 -0.42 -6.49 5.74
C ALA A 121 -0.07 -4.99 5.70
N LEU A 122 -0.80 -4.15 6.43
CA LEU A 122 -0.51 -2.72 6.54
C LEU A 122 0.83 -2.46 7.24
N ALA A 123 1.11 -3.19 8.31
CA ALA A 123 2.38 -3.11 9.03
C ALA A 123 3.55 -3.54 8.13
N ALA A 124 3.41 -4.64 7.38
CA ALA A 124 4.41 -5.11 6.43
C ALA A 124 4.65 -4.10 5.28
N SER A 125 3.58 -3.48 4.77
CA SER A 125 3.67 -2.40 3.79
C SER A 125 4.47 -1.21 4.33
N THR A 126 4.14 -0.78 5.55
CA THR A 126 4.81 0.32 6.24
C THR A 126 6.29 0.02 6.47
N ALA A 127 6.63 -1.19 6.94
CA ALA A 127 8.02 -1.61 7.10
C ALA A 127 8.79 -1.61 5.78
N THR A 128 8.18 -2.11 4.71
CA THR A 128 8.78 -2.10 3.35
C THR A 128 9.04 -0.68 2.87
N PHE A 129 8.10 0.24 3.11
CA PHE A 129 8.27 1.66 2.80
C PHE A 129 9.40 2.32 3.60
N LEU A 130 9.53 2.01 4.90
CA LEU A 130 10.63 2.51 5.73
C LEU A 130 12.00 2.02 5.23
N ILE A 131 12.10 0.75 4.83
CA ILE A 131 13.33 0.18 4.24
C ILE A 131 13.71 0.94 2.96
N GLU A 132 12.74 1.23 2.10
CA GLU A 132 13.02 2.00 0.87
C GLU A 132 13.39 3.46 1.16
N MET A 133 12.79 4.10 2.17
CA MET A 133 13.20 5.44 2.63
C MET A 133 14.67 5.47 3.08
N HIS A 134 15.08 4.56 3.95
CA HIS A 134 16.46 4.51 4.43
C HIS A 134 17.44 4.22 3.29
N THR A 135 17.07 3.31 2.38
CA THR A 135 17.90 2.99 1.20
C THR A 135 18.03 4.19 0.26
N SER A 136 16.93 4.94 0.05
CA SER A 136 16.94 6.17 -0.75
C SER A 136 17.89 7.22 -0.19
N LEU A 137 17.87 7.43 1.14
CA LEU A 137 18.71 8.45 1.78
C LEU A 137 20.19 8.08 1.72
N LYS A 138 20.52 6.80 1.97
CA LYS A 138 21.90 6.31 1.85
C LYS A 138 22.44 6.46 0.43
N ALA A 139 21.64 6.13 -0.59
CA ALA A 139 22.03 6.28 -1.99
C ALA A 139 22.30 7.75 -2.35
N LEU A 140 21.44 8.68 -1.90
CA LEU A 140 21.62 10.11 -2.14
C LEU A 140 22.88 10.66 -1.45
N ALA A 141 23.15 10.21 -0.22
CA ALA A 141 24.35 10.64 0.51
C ALA A 141 25.66 10.18 -0.15
N ILE A 142 25.64 9.05 -0.88
CA ILE A 142 26.80 8.58 -1.65
C ILE A 142 26.96 9.41 -2.92
N GLU A 143 25.87 9.70 -3.64
CA GLU A 143 25.88 10.46 -4.90
C GLU A 143 26.29 11.94 -4.72
N ILE A 144 26.02 12.54 -3.55
CA ILE A 144 26.46 13.92 -3.24
C ILE A 144 27.94 13.98 -2.86
N ASN A 145 28.49 12.91 -2.27
CA ASN A 145 29.88 12.85 -1.80
C ASN A 145 30.86 12.24 -2.84
N SER A 146 30.37 11.84 -4.02
CA SER A 146 31.14 11.30 -5.14
C SER A 146 31.34 12.32 -6.25
#